data_AF-A0A562NL05-F1
#
_entry.id   AF-A0A562NL05-F1
#
_cell.length_a   1.000
_cell.length_b   1.000
_cell.length_c   1.000
_cell.angle_alpha   90.00
_cell.angle_beta   90.00
_cell.angle_gamma   90.00
#
_symmetry.space_group_name_H-M   'P 1'
#
loop_
_entity.id
_entity.type
_entity.pdbx_description
1 polymer ?
#
loop_
_entity_poly.entity_id
_entity_poly.type
_entity_poly.pdbx_seq_one_letter_code
_entity_poly.pdbx_strand_id
1 'polypeptide(L)'
;MSASVCASQTAPWLTVAEGAPTGRALTDFLQRLCFQPAPTLWPDQSEDGCFALLEAARYPDLPEVLEASGLEHACLFKRQAYEELRDVAPFLVRLEPEHLFTRRLLTPASEDAPHWQRWGRGVALIRSDQGLEELLRHFRKYTRIFDPSQKRWTYFRFYAPETLRSLIAHMQPPAFETFSRPFRFLLTEGRGAEPVLLGADRARLCAFIDQCRPPC
;
A
#
# COMPACT_ATOMS: atom_id res chain seq x y z
N MET A 1 23.26 20.17 -27.45
CA MET A 1 23.05 19.90 -26.01
C MET A 1 22.25 21.05 -25.44
N SER A 2 21.00 20.81 -25.10
CA SER A 2 20.34 21.54 -24.02
C SER A 2 19.20 20.65 -23.55
N ALA A 3 19.30 20.21 -22.29
CA ALA A 3 18.39 19.29 -21.67
C ALA A 3 16.99 19.89 -21.67
N SER A 4 16.04 19.15 -22.24
CA SER A 4 14.63 19.43 -22.05
C SER A 4 14.33 19.30 -20.57
N VAL A 5 13.79 20.37 -19.99
CA VAL A 5 13.23 20.42 -18.65
C VAL A 5 12.18 19.31 -18.56
N CYS A 6 12.50 18.24 -17.84
CA CYS A 6 11.55 17.20 -17.46
C CYS A 6 10.58 17.87 -16.47
N ALA A 7 9.47 18.41 -16.99
CA ALA A 7 8.39 18.94 -16.19
C ALA A 7 7.97 17.85 -15.20
N SER A 8 8.09 18.16 -13.91
CA SER A 8 7.61 17.35 -12.80
C SER A 8 6.08 17.28 -12.83
N GLN A 9 5.53 16.56 -13.81
CA GLN A 9 4.14 16.17 -13.80
C GLN A 9 4.07 14.92 -12.93
N THR A 10 3.64 15.10 -11.69
CA THR A 10 3.15 13.99 -10.87
C THR A 10 2.12 13.21 -11.71
N ALA A 11 2.34 11.91 -11.89
CA ALA A 11 1.47 11.07 -12.69
C ALA A 11 -0.01 11.26 -12.28
N PRO A 12 -0.96 11.26 -13.24
CA PRO A 12 -2.32 11.75 -12.99
C PRO A 12 -3.11 10.93 -11.96
N TRP A 13 -2.66 9.71 -11.69
CA TRP A 13 -3.21 8.81 -10.68
C TRP A 13 -2.58 8.95 -9.28
N LEU A 14 -1.72 9.95 -9.05
CA LEU A 14 -1.14 10.26 -7.74
C LEU A 14 -1.89 11.42 -7.10
N THR A 15 -2.33 11.23 -5.85
CA THR A 15 -3.01 12.24 -5.04
C THR A 15 -2.33 12.32 -3.67
N VAL A 16 -1.64 13.42 -3.41
CA VAL A 16 -1.05 13.68 -2.09
C VAL A 16 -2.16 14.22 -1.17
N ALA A 17 -2.26 13.69 0.05
CA ALA A 17 -3.13 14.25 1.09
C ALA A 17 -2.46 15.50 1.70
N GLU A 18 -2.48 16.60 0.96
CA GLU A 18 -1.85 17.86 1.38
C GLU A 18 -2.43 18.34 2.72
N GLY A 19 -1.56 18.84 3.61
CA GLY A 19 -1.97 19.26 4.94
C GLY A 19 -2.51 18.14 5.82
N ALA A 20 -2.15 16.87 5.55
CA ALA A 20 -2.46 15.77 6.46
C ALA A 20 -1.94 16.08 7.88
N PRO A 21 -2.68 15.68 8.92
CA PRO A 21 -2.24 15.87 10.29
C PRO A 21 -0.94 15.09 10.58
N THR A 22 -0.27 15.44 11.68
CA THR A 22 0.96 14.77 12.13
C THR A 22 0.75 14.10 13.49
N GLY A 23 1.72 13.29 13.92
CA GLY A 23 1.69 12.62 15.22
C GLY A 23 0.45 11.73 15.41
N ARG A 24 -0.20 11.82 16.58
CA ARG A 24 -1.36 10.97 16.89
C ARG A 24 -2.55 11.22 15.94
N ALA A 25 -2.77 12.46 15.52
CA ALA A 25 -3.86 12.79 14.61
C ALA A 25 -3.65 12.18 13.20
N LEU A 26 -2.40 11.89 12.81
CA LEU A 26 -2.12 11.11 11.60
C LEU A 26 -2.65 9.68 11.71
N THR A 27 -2.51 9.03 12.86
CA THR A 27 -3.05 7.68 13.07
C THR A 27 -4.56 7.64 12.89
N ASP A 28 -5.27 8.62 13.46
CA ASP A 28 -6.73 8.71 13.33
C ASP A 28 -7.13 9.00 11.87
N PHE A 29 -6.36 9.83 11.17
CA PHE A 29 -6.58 10.12 9.76
C PHE A 29 -6.36 8.88 8.87
N LEU A 30 -5.30 8.10 9.11
CA LEU A 30 -5.04 6.84 8.41
C LEU A 30 -6.12 5.80 8.71
N GLN A 31 -6.58 5.70 9.97
CA GLN A 31 -7.72 4.85 10.34
C GLN A 31 -8.97 5.20 9.53
N ARG A 32 -9.27 6.49 9.36
CA ARG A 32 -10.40 6.93 8.52
C ARG A 32 -10.19 6.60 7.05
N LEU A 33 -9.01 6.84 6.49
CA LEU A 33 -8.70 6.44 5.11
C LEU A 33 -8.83 4.92 4.91
N CYS A 34 -8.47 4.14 5.92
CA CYS A 34 -8.55 2.68 5.87
C CYS A 34 -9.97 2.16 6.03
N PHE A 35 -10.82 2.76 6.87
CA PHE A 35 -12.06 2.10 7.35
C PHE A 35 -13.32 2.96 7.28
N GLN A 36 -13.22 4.27 7.02
CA GLN A 36 -14.39 5.14 6.95
C GLN A 36 -15.22 4.80 5.70
N PRO A 37 -16.51 4.47 5.84
CA PRO A 37 -17.38 4.26 4.69
C PRO A 37 -17.52 5.54 3.85
N ALA A 38 -17.68 5.38 2.54
CA ALA A 38 -17.96 6.48 1.62
C ALA A 38 -18.97 6.05 0.54
N PRO A 39 -20.23 5.75 0.93
CA PRO A 39 -21.24 5.21 0.01
C PRO A 39 -21.59 6.16 -1.15
N THR A 40 -21.34 7.47 -0.99
CA THR A 40 -21.51 8.46 -2.06
C THR A 40 -20.41 8.42 -3.11
N LEU A 41 -19.20 7.94 -2.76
CA LEU A 41 -18.03 7.85 -3.63
C LEU A 41 -17.87 6.44 -4.23
N TRP A 42 -18.20 5.42 -3.44
CA TRP A 42 -18.23 4.02 -3.82
C TRP A 42 -19.55 3.41 -3.34
N PRO A 43 -20.55 3.27 -4.23
CA PRO A 43 -21.88 2.79 -3.84
C PRO A 43 -21.90 1.31 -3.45
N ASP A 44 -21.04 0.49 -4.06
CA ASP A 44 -20.85 -0.91 -3.68
C ASP A 44 -19.80 -1.00 -2.57
N GLN A 45 -20.28 -1.28 -1.35
CA GLN A 45 -19.51 -1.30 -0.11
C GLN A 45 -19.53 -2.67 0.58
N SER A 46 -20.24 -3.64 0.00
CA SER A 46 -20.61 -4.88 0.72
C SER A 46 -19.40 -5.73 1.16
N GLU A 47 -18.26 -5.59 0.49
CA GLU A 47 -17.01 -6.29 0.80
C GLU A 47 -15.80 -5.35 0.97
N ASP A 48 -16.05 -4.06 1.20
CA ASP A 48 -15.03 -3.01 1.19
C ASP A 48 -14.07 -3.16 2.40
N GLY A 49 -12.85 -3.59 2.12
CA GLY A 49 -11.82 -3.93 3.11
C GLY A 49 -10.56 -3.09 2.98
N CYS A 50 -9.75 -3.10 4.04
CA CYS A 50 -8.40 -2.56 4.02
C CYS A 50 -7.38 -3.69 4.18
N PHE A 51 -6.32 -3.64 3.39
CA PHE A 51 -5.23 -4.60 3.41
C PHE A 51 -3.90 -3.88 3.54
N ALA A 52 -2.91 -4.54 4.10
CA ALA A 52 -1.53 -4.07 4.08
C ALA A 52 -0.65 -5.03 3.29
N LEU A 53 0.14 -4.48 2.37
CA LEU A 53 1.23 -5.16 1.71
C LEU A 53 2.52 -4.79 2.45
N LEU A 54 3.09 -5.79 3.11
CA LEU A 54 4.22 -5.65 4.03
C LEU A 54 5.37 -6.55 3.59
N GLU A 55 6.60 -6.09 3.78
CA GLU A 55 7.81 -6.87 3.45
C GLU A 55 8.47 -7.39 4.74
N ALA A 56 8.58 -8.71 4.88
CA ALA A 56 9.20 -9.34 6.04
C ALA A 56 10.68 -8.93 6.22
N ALA A 57 11.39 -8.64 5.12
CA ALA A 57 12.77 -8.12 5.18
C ALA A 57 12.89 -6.78 5.95
N ARG A 58 11.78 -6.06 6.14
CA ARG A 58 11.72 -4.80 6.90
C ARG A 58 11.03 -4.95 8.25
N TYR A 59 10.37 -6.07 8.49
CA TYR A 59 9.55 -6.32 9.67
C TYR A 59 10.02 -7.63 10.30
N PRO A 60 10.92 -7.57 11.31
CA PRO A 60 11.40 -8.75 12.00
C PRO A 60 10.24 -9.62 12.48
N ASP A 61 10.37 -10.92 12.28
CA ASP A 61 9.40 -11.93 12.70
C ASP A 61 7.97 -11.70 12.14
N LEU A 62 7.84 -11.03 10.99
CA LEU A 62 6.54 -10.75 10.38
C LEU A 62 5.68 -12.02 10.19
N PRO A 63 6.20 -13.15 9.68
CA PRO A 63 5.40 -14.36 9.54
C PRO A 63 4.80 -14.81 10.89
N GLU A 64 5.62 -14.87 11.94
CA GLU A 64 5.21 -15.28 13.28
C GLU A 64 4.22 -14.30 13.92
N VAL A 65 4.43 -12.99 13.72
CA VAL A 65 3.51 -11.94 14.19
C VAL A 65 2.16 -12.04 13.49
N LEU A 66 2.14 -12.30 12.18
CA LEU A 66 0.90 -12.47 11.43
C LEU A 66 0.16 -13.76 11.83
N GLU A 67 0.87 -14.88 12.00
CA GLU A 67 0.30 -16.13 12.51
C GLU A 67 -0.33 -15.92 13.90
N ALA A 68 0.41 -15.29 14.82
CA ALA A 68 -0.09 -15.00 16.17
C ALA A 68 -1.23 -13.98 16.21
N SER A 69 -1.34 -13.12 15.19
CA SER A 69 -2.42 -12.12 15.10
C SER A 69 -3.79 -12.72 14.82
N GLY A 70 -3.84 -13.88 14.15
CA GLY A 70 -5.09 -14.48 13.67
C GLY A 70 -5.76 -13.71 12.51
N LEU A 71 -5.19 -12.62 12.03
CA LEU A 71 -5.71 -11.88 10.87
C LEU A 71 -5.62 -12.72 9.59
N GLU A 72 -6.53 -12.51 8.65
CA GLU A 72 -6.48 -13.14 7.33
C GLU A 72 -5.24 -12.64 6.56
N HIS A 73 -4.29 -13.52 6.24
CA HIS A 73 -3.05 -13.13 5.57
C HIS A 73 -2.46 -14.23 4.69
N ALA A 74 -1.64 -13.85 3.71
CA ALA A 74 -0.78 -14.80 3.00
C ALA A 74 0.43 -14.12 2.36
N CYS A 75 1.50 -14.90 2.18
CA CYS A 75 2.66 -14.50 1.40
C CYS A 75 2.35 -14.45 -0.11
N LEU A 76 2.91 -13.48 -0.84
CA LEU A 76 2.79 -13.46 -2.31
C LEU A 76 3.66 -14.56 -2.93
N PHE A 77 4.75 -14.98 -2.30
CA PHE A 77 5.53 -16.14 -2.77
C PHE A 77 4.80 -17.45 -2.48
N LYS A 78 5.06 -18.49 -3.29
CA LYS A 78 4.44 -19.82 -3.15
C LYS A 78 5.49 -20.92 -3.26
N ARG A 79 5.15 -22.09 -2.72
CA ARG A 79 5.93 -23.34 -2.86
C ARG A 79 7.37 -23.13 -2.37
N GLN A 80 8.35 -23.66 -3.09
CA GLN A 80 9.78 -23.52 -2.78
C GLN A 80 10.20 -22.07 -2.45
N ALA A 81 9.71 -21.07 -3.19
CA ALA A 81 10.03 -19.68 -2.90
C ALA A 81 9.48 -19.18 -1.57
N TYR A 82 8.35 -19.72 -1.12
CA TYR A 82 7.83 -19.43 0.22
C TYR A 82 8.71 -20.10 1.28
N GLU A 83 9.03 -21.38 1.11
CA GLU A 83 9.86 -22.14 2.04
C GLU A 83 11.24 -21.50 2.24
N GLU A 84 11.87 -21.03 1.16
CA GLU A 84 13.23 -20.48 1.19
C GLU A 84 13.27 -18.99 1.58
N LEU A 85 12.23 -18.22 1.27
CA LEU A 85 12.28 -16.75 1.34
C LEU A 85 11.21 -16.12 2.22
N ARG A 86 10.36 -16.89 2.93
CA ARG A 86 9.24 -16.32 3.73
C ARG A 86 9.69 -15.22 4.69
N ASP A 87 10.87 -15.34 5.30
CA ASP A 87 11.36 -14.37 6.30
C ASP A 87 11.81 -13.04 5.67
N VAL A 88 11.88 -12.97 4.34
CA VAL A 88 12.18 -11.76 3.58
C VAL A 88 11.10 -11.42 2.53
N ALA A 89 10.02 -12.20 2.48
CA ALA A 89 9.00 -12.10 1.44
C ALA A 89 7.94 -11.02 1.71
N PRO A 90 7.21 -10.59 0.67
CA PRO A 90 6.03 -9.76 0.83
C PRO A 90 4.80 -10.57 1.28
N PHE A 91 4.09 -10.06 2.28
CA PHE A 91 2.81 -10.56 2.78
C PHE A 91 1.70 -9.56 2.53
N LEU A 92 0.53 -10.07 2.19
CA LEU A 92 -0.71 -9.32 2.19
C LEU A 92 -1.52 -9.75 3.42
N VAL A 93 -1.99 -8.80 4.21
CA VAL A 93 -2.83 -9.03 5.39
C VAL A 93 -4.08 -8.17 5.32
N ARG A 94 -5.25 -8.74 5.61
CA ARG A 94 -6.49 -7.99 5.79
C ARG A 94 -6.47 -7.37 7.18
N LEU A 95 -6.69 -6.07 7.23
CA LEU A 95 -6.69 -5.29 8.47
C LEU A 95 -8.09 -5.21 9.05
N GLU A 96 -8.16 -5.27 10.37
CA GLU A 96 -9.38 -5.01 11.15
C GLU A 96 -9.20 -3.72 11.96
N PRO A 97 -10.21 -2.83 12.03
CA PRO A 97 -10.06 -1.48 12.58
C PRO A 97 -9.63 -1.45 14.06
N GLU A 98 -10.19 -2.33 14.90
CA GLU A 98 -9.86 -2.38 16.33
C GLU A 98 -8.63 -3.24 16.65
N HIS A 99 -8.11 -4.02 15.70
CA HIS A 99 -7.06 -4.99 15.96
C HIS A 99 -5.72 -4.31 16.31
N LEU A 100 -5.01 -4.86 17.31
CA LEU A 100 -3.78 -4.26 17.84
C LEU A 100 -2.70 -4.13 16.75
N PHE A 101 -2.55 -5.14 15.89
CA PHE A 101 -1.63 -5.10 14.74
C PHE A 101 -1.92 -3.89 13.82
N THR A 102 -3.20 -3.67 13.47
CA THR A 102 -3.63 -2.54 12.65
C THR A 102 -3.27 -1.21 13.30
N ARG A 103 -3.60 -1.03 14.58
CA ARG A 103 -3.27 0.20 15.32
C ARG A 103 -1.77 0.48 15.32
N ARG A 104 -0.95 -0.55 15.57
CA ARG A 104 0.51 -0.46 15.53
C ARG A 104 1.02 -0.08 14.14
N LEU A 105 0.48 -0.71 13.10
CA LEU A 105 0.84 -0.46 11.71
C LEU A 105 0.58 1.00 11.29
N LEU A 106 -0.57 1.57 11.69
CA LEU A 106 -0.98 2.94 11.34
C LEU A 106 -0.38 4.01 12.26
N THR A 107 0.42 3.63 13.26
CA THR A 107 1.12 4.59 14.11
C THR A 107 2.39 5.08 13.39
N PRO A 108 2.61 6.41 13.26
CA PRO A 108 3.82 6.98 12.69
C PRO A 108 5.06 6.47 13.42
N ALA A 109 6.05 6.02 12.67
CA ALA A 109 7.35 5.69 13.25
C ALA A 109 8.14 6.97 13.58
N SER A 110 8.87 6.94 14.68
CA SER A 110 9.93 7.89 15.04
C SER A 110 11.25 7.15 15.25
N GLU A 111 12.36 7.87 15.40
CA GLU A 111 13.68 7.25 15.63
C GLU A 111 13.70 6.39 16.91
N ASP A 112 13.01 6.84 17.96
CA ASP A 112 12.87 6.12 19.23
C ASP A 112 11.65 5.19 19.27
N ALA A 113 10.89 5.11 18.17
CA ALA A 113 9.67 4.32 18.15
C ALA A 113 10.00 2.82 18.20
N PRO A 114 9.18 2.03 18.92
CA PRO A 114 9.27 0.59 18.84
C PRO A 114 9.15 0.08 17.40
N HIS A 115 9.83 -1.03 17.09
CA HIS A 115 9.88 -1.62 15.75
C HIS A 115 8.50 -1.96 15.15
N TRP A 116 7.46 -2.03 15.98
CA TRP A 116 6.08 -2.29 15.60
C TRP A 116 5.31 -1.05 15.13
N GLN A 117 5.81 0.17 15.33
CA GLN A 117 5.27 1.38 14.68
C GLN A 117 5.85 1.49 13.28
N ARG A 118 4.97 1.53 12.26
CA ARG A 118 5.40 1.23 10.89
C ARG A 118 5.05 2.28 9.85
N TRP A 119 4.11 3.18 10.10
CA TRP A 119 3.78 4.18 9.08
C TRP A 119 5.01 5.03 8.76
N GLY A 120 5.37 5.13 7.48
CA GLY A 120 6.63 5.74 7.02
C GLY A 120 7.82 4.77 6.94
N ARG A 121 7.64 3.47 7.20
CA ARG A 121 8.70 2.44 7.20
C ARG A 121 8.30 1.19 6.41
N GLY A 122 7.95 1.37 5.13
CA GLY A 122 7.74 0.25 4.23
C GLY A 122 6.30 -0.27 4.22
N VAL A 123 5.30 0.61 4.36
CA VAL A 123 3.89 0.21 4.39
C VAL A 123 3.17 0.68 3.13
N ALA A 124 2.46 -0.25 2.49
CA ALA A 124 1.48 0.04 1.46
C ALA A 124 0.12 -0.49 1.91
N LEU A 125 -0.86 0.39 2.05
CA LEU A 125 -2.24 0.08 2.40
C LEU A 125 -3.08 0.02 1.14
N ILE A 126 -4.06 -0.86 1.08
CA ILE A 126 -4.93 -1.05 -0.08
C ILE A 126 -6.37 -1.00 0.40
N ARG A 127 -7.18 -0.10 -0.15
CA ARG A 127 -8.63 -0.12 0.04
C ARG A 127 -9.26 -0.77 -1.18
N SER A 128 -10.03 -1.83 -0.99
CA SER A 128 -10.53 -2.67 -2.08
C SER A 128 -11.89 -3.27 -1.74
N ASP A 129 -12.72 -3.49 -2.76
CA ASP A 129 -13.95 -4.28 -2.70
C ASP A 129 -13.72 -5.76 -3.04
N GLN A 130 -12.46 -6.20 -3.12
CA GLN A 130 -12.06 -7.57 -3.42
C GLN A 130 -11.54 -8.27 -2.16
N GLY A 131 -11.73 -9.59 -2.11
CA GLY A 131 -11.16 -10.45 -1.06
C GLY A 131 -9.62 -10.59 -1.14
N LEU A 132 -9.04 -11.15 -0.08
CA LEU A 132 -7.59 -11.37 0.02
C LEU A 132 -7.06 -12.23 -1.14
N GLU A 133 -7.79 -13.28 -1.53
CA GLU A 133 -7.38 -14.19 -2.60
C GLU A 133 -7.27 -13.50 -3.97
N GLU A 134 -8.24 -12.65 -4.30
CA GLU A 134 -8.29 -11.84 -5.53
C GLU A 134 -7.09 -10.90 -5.58
N LEU A 135 -6.81 -10.21 -4.48
CA LEU A 135 -5.67 -9.29 -4.37
C LEU A 135 -4.34 -10.04 -4.45
N LEU A 136 -4.20 -11.20 -3.79
CA LEU A 136 -3.01 -12.05 -3.91
C LEU A 136 -2.79 -12.50 -5.35
N ARG A 137 -3.85 -12.96 -6.03
CA ARG A 137 -3.80 -13.38 -7.44
C ARG A 137 -3.38 -12.24 -8.35
N HIS A 138 -3.84 -11.03 -8.06
CA HIS A 138 -3.46 -9.84 -8.78
C HIS A 138 -1.98 -9.47 -8.54
N PHE A 139 -1.58 -9.25 -7.29
CA PHE A 139 -0.25 -8.77 -6.94
C PHE A 139 0.88 -9.75 -7.28
N ARG A 140 0.60 -11.06 -7.27
CA ARG A 140 1.58 -12.09 -7.67
C ARG A 140 2.10 -11.93 -9.10
N LYS A 141 1.32 -11.31 -10.00
CA LYS A 141 1.72 -11.03 -11.39
C LYS A 141 2.91 -10.07 -11.49
N TYR A 142 3.16 -9.27 -10.46
CA TYR A 142 4.17 -8.20 -10.45
C TYR A 142 5.42 -8.56 -9.63
N THR A 143 5.48 -9.76 -9.05
CA THR A 143 6.59 -10.19 -8.17
C THR A 143 7.87 -10.53 -8.92
N ARG A 144 7.83 -10.65 -10.25
CA ARG A 144 8.99 -11.04 -11.06
C ARG A 144 9.06 -10.19 -12.32
N ILE A 145 10.29 -9.90 -12.74
CA ILE A 145 10.58 -9.29 -14.03
C ILE A 145 11.52 -10.19 -14.81
N PHE A 146 11.33 -10.25 -16.13
CA PHE A 146 12.25 -10.96 -16.99
C PHE A 146 13.43 -10.05 -17.31
N ASP A 147 14.65 -10.50 -17.01
CA ASP A 147 15.89 -9.84 -17.42
C ASP A 147 16.32 -10.39 -18.79
N PRO A 148 16.21 -9.60 -19.88
CA PRO A 148 16.59 -10.06 -21.22
C PRO A 148 18.09 -10.28 -21.37
N SER A 149 18.92 -9.55 -20.62
CA SER A 149 20.38 -9.64 -20.69
C SER A 149 20.90 -10.95 -20.11
N GLN A 150 20.30 -11.37 -18.99
CA GLN A 150 20.64 -12.62 -18.30
C GLN A 150 19.73 -13.79 -18.71
N LYS A 151 18.74 -13.54 -19.57
CA LYS A 151 17.71 -14.49 -20.03
C LYS A 151 17.04 -15.26 -18.89
N ARG A 152 16.80 -14.59 -17.76
CA ARG A 152 16.21 -15.21 -16.56
C ARG A 152 15.19 -14.32 -15.89
N TRP A 153 14.25 -14.95 -15.21
CA TRP A 153 13.31 -14.26 -14.33
C TRP A 153 13.95 -13.97 -12.99
N THR A 154 13.83 -12.73 -12.51
CA THR A 154 14.31 -12.29 -11.20
C THR A 154 13.15 -11.76 -10.36
N TYR A 155 13.29 -11.78 -9.04
CA TYR A 155 12.31 -11.15 -8.16
C TYR A 155 12.37 -9.63 -8.29
N PHE A 156 11.21 -9.01 -8.50
CA PHE A 156 11.06 -7.57 -8.56
C PHE A 156 10.31 -7.11 -7.32
N ARG A 157 10.97 -6.28 -6.49
CA ARG A 157 10.45 -5.77 -5.21
C ARG A 157 9.46 -4.62 -5.44
N PHE A 158 8.45 -4.83 -6.29
CA PHE A 158 7.45 -3.81 -6.60
C PHE A 158 6.69 -3.32 -5.35
N TYR A 159 6.64 -4.14 -4.30
CA TYR A 159 5.94 -3.91 -3.04
C TYR A 159 6.69 -3.00 -2.07
N ALA A 160 7.97 -2.69 -2.31
CA ALA A 160 8.67 -1.68 -1.52
C ALA A 160 8.12 -0.29 -1.88
N PRO A 161 7.67 0.55 -0.93
CA PRO A 161 7.03 1.84 -1.22
C PRO A 161 7.79 2.73 -2.20
N GLU A 162 9.11 2.82 -2.07
CA GLU A 162 9.96 3.59 -2.97
C GLU A 162 9.91 3.07 -4.42
N THR A 163 9.93 1.75 -4.60
CA THR A 163 9.84 1.10 -5.91
C THR A 163 8.43 1.18 -6.46
N LEU A 164 7.43 0.96 -5.61
CA LEU A 164 6.00 1.03 -5.95
C LEU A 164 5.61 2.39 -6.51
N ARG A 165 5.96 3.47 -5.80
CA ARG A 165 5.70 4.84 -6.25
C ARG A 165 6.42 5.14 -7.55
N SER A 166 7.70 4.76 -7.66
CA SER A 166 8.46 4.98 -8.89
C SER A 166 7.86 4.20 -10.05
N LEU A 167 7.49 2.94 -9.85
CA LEU A 167 6.86 2.11 -10.87
C LEU A 167 5.55 2.75 -11.34
N ILE A 168 4.66 3.08 -10.41
CA ILE A 168 3.35 3.65 -10.70
C ILE A 168 3.49 5.01 -11.38
N ALA A 169 4.40 5.88 -10.93
CA ALA A 169 4.62 7.19 -11.55
C ALA A 169 5.05 7.11 -13.03
N HIS A 170 5.63 5.99 -13.46
CA HIS A 170 6.11 5.79 -14.83
C HIS A 170 5.28 4.77 -15.62
N MET A 171 4.19 4.24 -15.05
CA MET A 171 3.29 3.35 -15.78
C MET A 171 2.64 4.09 -16.95
N GLN A 172 2.40 3.37 -18.04
CA GLN A 172 1.54 3.88 -19.11
C GLN A 172 0.08 3.75 -18.68
N PRO A 173 -0.85 4.63 -19.14
CA PRO A 173 -2.24 4.61 -18.68
C PRO A 173 -2.93 3.24 -18.77
N PRO A 174 -2.81 2.44 -19.85
CA PRO A 174 -3.43 1.11 -19.91
C PRO A 174 -2.83 0.10 -18.90
N ALA A 175 -1.54 0.23 -18.61
CA ALA A 175 -0.87 -0.61 -17.62
C ALA A 175 -1.33 -0.23 -16.20
N PHE A 176 -1.46 1.06 -15.92
CA PHE A 176 -1.99 1.55 -14.65
C PHE A 176 -3.44 1.10 -14.47
N GLU A 177 -4.30 1.25 -15.47
CA GLU A 177 -5.71 0.80 -15.41
C GLU A 177 -5.81 -0.70 -15.07
N THR A 178 -4.97 -1.52 -15.70
CA THR A 178 -4.91 -2.96 -15.40
C THR A 178 -4.44 -3.23 -13.97
N PHE A 179 -3.43 -2.47 -13.50
CA PHE A 179 -2.88 -2.58 -12.15
C PHE A 179 -3.86 -2.09 -11.07
N SER A 180 -4.55 -0.99 -11.29
CA SER A 180 -5.44 -0.38 -10.29
C SER A 180 -6.81 -1.02 -10.21
N ARG A 181 -7.21 -1.80 -11.23
CA ARG A 181 -8.56 -2.38 -11.34
C ARG A 181 -9.12 -3.04 -10.06
N PRO A 182 -8.37 -3.83 -9.28
CA PRO A 182 -8.95 -4.57 -8.15
C PRO A 182 -8.98 -3.76 -6.84
N PHE A 183 -8.65 -2.47 -6.85
CA PHE A 183 -8.69 -1.66 -5.62
C PHE A 183 -9.19 -0.25 -5.90
N ARG A 184 -9.80 0.37 -4.88
CA ARG A 184 -10.25 1.78 -4.93
C ARG A 184 -9.04 2.71 -5.00
N PHE A 185 -8.06 2.43 -4.13
CA PHE A 185 -6.76 3.09 -4.12
C PHE A 185 -5.74 2.28 -3.32
N LEU A 186 -4.47 2.54 -3.62
CA LEU A 186 -3.35 2.19 -2.78
C LEU A 186 -2.90 3.43 -2.03
N LEU A 187 -2.57 3.31 -0.75
CA LEU A 187 -2.07 4.38 0.09
C LEU A 187 -0.66 4.04 0.57
N THR A 188 0.28 4.97 0.40
CA THR A 188 1.67 4.78 0.82
C THR A 188 2.28 6.09 1.31
N GLU A 189 3.48 6.02 1.88
CA GLU A 189 4.21 7.16 2.41
C GLU A 189 4.87 8.01 1.30
N GLY A 190 4.81 9.33 1.45
CA GLY A 190 5.52 10.35 0.68
C GLY A 190 6.97 10.53 1.09
N ARG A 191 7.64 11.63 0.72
CA ARG A 191 9.06 11.85 1.07
C ARG A 191 9.25 12.29 2.53
N GLY A 192 8.20 12.77 3.19
CA GLY A 192 8.13 13.13 4.61
C GLY A 192 7.04 12.38 5.37
N ALA A 193 6.74 11.14 4.96
CA ALA A 193 5.66 10.31 5.50
C ALA A 193 4.23 10.86 5.28
N GLU A 194 4.06 11.86 4.42
CA GLU A 194 2.73 12.32 4.00
C GLU A 194 1.96 11.19 3.30
N PRO A 195 0.66 11.00 3.57
CA PRO A 195 -0.13 10.00 2.87
C PRO A 195 -0.27 10.35 1.38
N VAL A 196 0.09 9.40 0.52
CA VAL A 196 -0.08 9.49 -0.93
C VAL A 196 -1.00 8.38 -1.40
N LEU A 197 -2.16 8.76 -1.95
CA LEU A 197 -3.14 7.85 -2.52
C LEU A 197 -2.89 7.70 -4.02
N LEU A 198 -2.92 6.46 -4.50
CA LEU A 198 -2.69 6.04 -5.87
C LEU A 198 -3.99 5.42 -6.38
N GLY A 199 -4.65 6.03 -7.37
CA GLY A 199 -5.92 5.52 -7.88
C GLY A 199 -6.36 6.22 -9.16
N ALA A 200 -7.34 5.62 -9.84
CA ALA A 200 -7.74 6.05 -11.18
C ALA A 200 -8.53 7.37 -11.22
N ASP A 201 -9.22 7.72 -10.13
CA ASP A 201 -10.12 8.88 -10.06
C ASP A 201 -9.64 9.88 -9.00
N ARG A 202 -8.77 10.80 -9.42
CA ARG A 202 -8.18 11.81 -8.53
C ARG A 202 -9.23 12.69 -7.85
N ALA A 203 -10.29 13.08 -8.56
CA ALA A 203 -11.33 13.94 -7.99
C ALA A 203 -12.07 13.23 -6.84
N ARG A 204 -12.38 11.94 -7.02
CA ARG A 204 -12.95 11.11 -5.97
C ARG A 204 -12.02 10.93 -4.78
N LEU A 205 -10.72 10.74 -5.01
CA LEU A 205 -9.74 10.62 -3.93
C LEU A 205 -9.62 11.92 -3.13
N CYS A 206 -9.60 13.08 -3.79
CA CYS A 206 -9.63 14.37 -3.08
C CYS A 206 -10.87 14.51 -2.19
N ALA A 207 -12.05 14.21 -2.72
CA ALA A 207 -13.29 14.24 -1.93
C ALA A 207 -13.26 13.29 -0.73
N PHE A 208 -12.70 12.09 -0.90
CA PHE A 208 -12.56 11.12 0.20
C PHE A 208 -11.55 11.57 1.26
N ILE A 209 -10.41 12.13 0.83
CA ILE A 209 -9.39 12.71 1.71
C ILE A 209 -10.05 13.77 2.61
N ASP A 210 -10.81 14.70 2.02
CA ASP A 210 -11.48 15.76 2.77
C ASP A 210 -12.54 15.23 3.72
N GLN A 211 -13.30 14.20 3.32
CA GLN A 211 -14.24 13.50 4.20
C GLN A 211 -13.55 12.83 5.41
N CYS A 212 -12.30 12.39 5.25
CA CYS A 212 -11.53 11.72 6.29
C CYS A 212 -10.80 12.69 7.22
N ARG A 213 -10.70 13.98 6.90
CA ARG A 213 -10.01 14.94 7.75
C ARG A 213 -10.68 15.01 9.13
N PRO A 214 -9.90 15.15 10.22
CA PRO A 214 -10.48 15.40 11.54
C PRO A 214 -11.28 16.71 11.49
N PRO A 215 -12.39 16.80 12.25
CA PRO A 215 -13.08 18.08 12.42
C PRO A 215 -12.10 19.11 13.00
N CYS A 216 -12.15 20.34 12.46
CA CYS A 216 -11.35 21.47 12.93
C CYS A 216 -11.63 21.81 14.39
#